data_AF-A0A972D3G3-F1
#
_entry.id   AF-A0A972D3G3-F1
#
_cell.length_a   1.000
_cell.length_b   1.000
_cell.length_c   1.000
_cell.angle_alpha   90.00
_cell.angle_beta   90.00
_cell.angle_gamma   90.00
#
_symmetry.space_group_name_H-M   'P 1'
#
loop_
_entity.id
_entity.type
_entity.pdbx_description
1 polymer ?
#
loop_
_entity_poly.entity_id
_entity_poly.type
_entity_poly.pdbx_seq_one_letter_code
_entity_poly.pdbx_strand_id
1 'polypeptide(L)' 'MDIWVCIFCGKKVQIDPPDCYLYDEGVVCTECHHQRAKKDEMESLPR' A
#
# COMPACT_ATOMS: atom_id res chain seq x y z
N MET A 1 15.52 6.46 -12.07
CA MET A 1 14.75 6.60 -10.82
C MET A 1 13.32 6.25 -11.15
N ASP A 2 12.92 5.03 -10.82
CA ASP A 2 11.60 4.50 -11.15
C ASP A 2 10.58 5.00 -10.15
N ILE A 3 9.81 6.01 -10.57
CA ILE A 3 8.75 6.61 -9.77
C ILE A 3 7.44 5.92 -10.16
N TRP A 4 6.85 5.26 -9.19
CA TRP A 4 5.54 4.62 -9.31
C TRP A 4 4.46 5.47 -8.63
N VAL A 5 3.20 5.17 -8.91
CA VAL A 5 2.07 5.91 -8.34
C VAL A 5 1.19 4.94 -7.57
N CYS A 6 0.92 5.26 -6.31
CA CYS A 6 0.01 4.47 -5.48
C CYS A 6 -1.39 4.46 -6.10
N ILE A 7 -1.93 3.26 -6.37
CA ILE A 7 -3.26 3.10 -6.98
C ILE A 7 -4.41 3.62 -6.10
N PHE A 8 -4.18 3.78 -4.79
CA PHE A 8 -5.22 4.21 -3.85
C PHE A 8 -5.25 5.71 -3.59
N CYS A 9 -4.08 6.33 -3.42
CA CYS A 9 -3.98 7.75 -3.04
C CYS A 9 -3.30 8.62 -4.09
N GLY A 10 -2.82 8.05 -5.20
CA GLY A 10 -2.10 8.80 -6.25
C GLY A 10 -0.72 9.32 -5.83
N LYS A 11 -0.23 8.94 -4.64
CA LYS A 11 1.08 9.38 -4.14
C LYS A 11 2.19 8.74 -4.97
N LYS A 12 3.15 9.57 -5.39
CA LYS A 12 4.38 9.10 -6.03
C LYS A 12 5.23 8.37 -5.00
N VAL A 13 5.67 7.16 -5.34
CA VAL A 13 6.47 6.29 -4.50
C VAL A 13 7.66 5.76 -5.29
N GLN A 14 8.70 5.38 -4.56
CA GLN A 14 9.93 4.85 -5.13
C GLN A 14 10.06 3.39 -4.69
N ILE A 15 10.55 2.56 -5.60
CA ILE A 15 10.87 1.16 -5.30
C ILE A 15 12.29 1.02 -4.72
N ASP A 16 13.13 2.03 -4.92
CA ASP A 16 14.50 2.10 -4.42
C ASP A 16 14.78 3.51 -3.84
N PRO A 17 14.87 3.65 -2.50
CA PRO A 17 14.55 2.65 -1.50
C PRO A 17 13.04 2.27 -1.54
N PRO A 18 12.66 1.05 -1.11
CA PRO A 18 11.30 0.55 -1.23
C PRO A 18 10.35 1.22 -0.24
N ASP A 19 9.67 2.28 -0.69
CA ASP A 19 8.60 2.99 0.04
C ASP A 19 7.18 2.56 -0.43
N CYS A 20 7.11 1.44 -1.14
CA CYS A 20 5.87 0.88 -1.67
C CYS A 20 5.86 -0.64 -1.77
N TYR A 21 4.67 -1.20 -1.76
CA TYR A 21 4.36 -2.62 -1.95
C TYR A 21 3.78 -2.83 -3.36
N LEU A 22 4.21 -3.89 -4.03
CA LEU A 22 3.70 -4.33 -5.33
C LEU A 22 2.61 -5.39 -5.13
N TYR A 23 1.44 -5.14 -5.72
CA TYR A 23 0.32 -6.07 -5.81
C TYR A 23 0.05 -6.40 -7.28
N ASP A 24 -0.72 -7.46 -7.54
CA ASP A 24 -1.15 -7.81 -8.90
C ASP A 24 -1.89 -6.66 -9.60
N GLU A 25 -2.64 -5.85 -8.86
CA GLU A 25 -3.39 -4.69 -9.37
C GLU A 25 -2.51 -3.44 -9.56
N GLY A 26 -1.31 -3.39 -8.98
CA GLY A 26 -0.40 -2.25 -9.10
C GLY A 26 0.36 -1.92 -7.81
N VAL A 27 0.92 -0.71 -7.77
CA VAL A 27 1.78 -0.27 -6.65
C VAL A 27 0.96 0.44 -5.57
N VAL A 28 1.28 0.17 -4.31
CA VAL A 28 0.60 0.72 -3.13
C VAL A 28 1.63 1.32 -2.19
N CYS A 29 1.42 2.55 -1.72
CA CYS A 29 2.32 3.15 -0.74
C CYS A 29 2.20 2.46 0.64
N THR A 30 3.29 2.48 1.41
CA THR A 30 3.34 1.90 2.76
C THR A 30 2.22 2.39 3.68
N GLU A 31 1.80 3.64 3.53
CA GLU A 31 0.72 4.22 4.34
C GLU A 31 -0.65 3.62 4.01
N CYS A 32 -1.00 3.48 2.74
CA CYS A 32 -2.23 2.81 2.32
C CYS A 32 -2.21 1.32 2.66
N HIS A 33 -1.04 0.68 2.58
CA HIS A 33 -0.87 -0.71 3.00
C HIS A 33 -1.15 -0.87 4.50
N HIS A 34 -0.54 -0.05 5.36
CA HIS A 34 -0.76 -0.11 6.80
C HIS A 34 -2.19 0.25 7.21
N GLN A 35 -2.83 1.22 6.55
CA GLN A 35 -4.22 1.55 6.82
C GLN A 35 -5.15 0.37 6.52
N ARG A 36 -4.88 -0.38 5.45
CA ARG A 36 -5.63 -1.59 5.13
C ARG A 36 -5.36 -2.75 6.07
N ALA A 37 -4.09 -3.03 6.37
CA ALA A 37 -3.72 -4.10 7.29
C ALA A 37 -4.42 -3.95 8.66
N LYS A 38 -4.46 -2.72 9.20
CA LYS A 38 -5.18 -2.42 10.44
C LYS A 38 -6.70 -2.57 10.34
N LYS A 39 -7.27 -2.32 9.15
CA LYS A 39 -8.70 -2.44 8.92
C LYS A 39 -9.14 -3.90 8.82
N ASP A 40 -8.32 -4.73 8.19
CA ASP A 40 -8.54 -6.18 8.03
C ASP A 40 -8.43 -6.92 9.38
N GLU A 41 -7.46 -6.53 10.22
CA GLU A 41 -7.35 -7.06 11.59
C GLU A 41 -8.58 -6.76 12.45
N MET A 42 -9.22 -5.60 12.25
CA MET A 42 -10.42 -5.21 12.99
C MET A 42 -11.70 -5.91 12.49
N GLU A 43 -11.74 -6.29 11.20
CA GLU A 43 -12.86 -7.01 10.58
C GLU A 43 -12.79 -8.54 10.80
N SER A 44 -11.61 -9.04 11.17
CA SER A 44 -11.33 -10.47 11.40
C SER A 44 -11.64 -10.96 12.82
N LEU A 45 -12.09 -10.10 13.76
CA LEU A 45 -12.52 -10.58 15.08
C LEU A 45 -13.89 -11.27 14.97
N PRO A 46 -13.99 -12.59 15.24
CA PRO A 46 -15.28 -13.26 15.30
C PRO A 46 -16.08 -12.67 16.46
N ARG A 47 -17.30 -12.24 16.14
CA ARG A 47 -18.29 -11.70 17.06
C ARG A 47 -18.88 -12.78 17.97
#